data_AF-A0A5N6M5Q0-F1
#
_entry.id   AF-A0A5N6M5Q0-F1
#
_cell.length_a   1.000
_cell.length_b   1.000
_cell.length_c   1.000
_cell.angle_alpha   90.00
_cell.angle_beta   90.00
_cell.angle_gamma   90.00
#
_symmetry.space_group_name_H-M   'P 1'
#
loop_
_entity.id
_entity.type
_entity.pdbx_description
1 polymer ?
#
loop_
_entity_poly.entity_id
_entity_poly.type
_entity_poly.pdbx_seq_one_letter_code
_entity_poly.pdbx_strand_id
1 'polypeptide(L)'
;MAISPRKLRNDVYSYSYQNQSNTPLVISVLASLIQRSLVRNERIGRFMSRRSRYTRIFDSHETPDMTIQSYLERIFKYTKAGPSVYVVAYVYIDRFCRSQPEFRINGRNVHRLLITTIMVASKYVEDMNYRNSYFARVGGITTKEMNSLELGFLFLMNFKMHVNLSVFESYCCHLEREVSIGGGYHIEKTLRCAEEIKSRQTDQDRFTRITL
;
A
#
# COMPACT_ATOMS: atom_id res chain seq x y z
N MET A 1 -16.74 7.72 9.63
CA MET A 1 -17.72 7.68 8.51
C MET A 1 -17.73 6.27 7.96
N ALA A 2 -18.89 5.62 7.88
CA ALA A 2 -19.01 4.28 7.32
C ALA A 2 -18.76 4.33 5.80
N ILE A 3 -17.81 3.54 5.34
CA ILE A 3 -17.40 3.50 3.94
C ILE A 3 -18.26 2.46 3.21
N SER A 4 -18.94 2.83 2.11
CA SER A 4 -19.80 1.90 1.36
C SER A 4 -19.07 1.24 0.19
N PRO A 5 -19.13 -0.11 0.04
CA PRO A 5 -18.50 -0.84 -1.07
C PRO A 5 -19.00 -0.41 -2.46
N ARG A 6 -20.30 -0.08 -2.57
CA ARG A 6 -20.90 0.40 -3.82
C ARG A 6 -20.28 1.71 -4.31
N LYS A 7 -19.86 2.57 -3.38
CA LYS A 7 -19.20 3.84 -3.72
C LYS A 7 -17.80 3.61 -4.27
N LEU A 8 -17.03 2.66 -3.71
CA LEU A 8 -15.70 2.31 -4.22
C LEU A 8 -15.79 1.78 -5.66
N ARG A 9 -16.74 0.89 -5.93
CA ARG A 9 -16.96 0.34 -7.26
C ARG A 9 -17.27 1.43 -8.28
N ASN A 10 -18.18 2.35 -7.95
CA ASN A 10 -18.51 3.48 -8.82
C ASN A 10 -17.29 4.40 -9.05
N ASP A 11 -16.51 4.69 -8.00
CA ASP A 11 -15.30 5.51 -8.13
C ASP A 11 -14.26 4.83 -9.04
N VAL A 12 -14.13 3.51 -9.01
CA VAL A 12 -13.12 2.80 -9.82
C VAL A 12 -13.57 2.61 -11.27
N TYR A 13 -14.82 2.24 -11.51
CA TYR A 13 -15.30 1.84 -12.84
C TYR A 13 -16.08 2.93 -13.59
N SER A 14 -16.58 3.95 -12.91
CA SER A 14 -17.42 5.01 -13.49
C SER A 14 -16.80 6.41 -13.40
N TYR A 15 -15.48 6.50 -13.19
CA TYR A 15 -14.80 7.79 -13.05
C TYR A 15 -14.80 8.56 -14.37
N SER A 16 -15.73 9.51 -14.52
CA SER A 16 -15.62 10.58 -15.51
C SER A 16 -14.72 11.67 -14.95
N TYR A 17 -13.76 12.18 -15.74
CA TYR A 17 -12.97 13.38 -15.41
C TYR A 17 -13.83 14.63 -15.13
N GLN A 18 -15.14 14.56 -15.36
CA GLN A 18 -16.11 15.60 -15.10
C GLN A 18 -16.56 15.58 -13.62
N ASN A 19 -16.12 16.60 -12.89
CA ASN A 19 -16.77 17.19 -11.70
C ASN A 19 -17.14 16.27 -10.52
N GLN A 20 -16.15 15.72 -9.81
CA GLN A 20 -16.32 15.51 -8.37
C GLN A 20 -15.10 16.03 -7.60
N SER A 21 -15.33 17.08 -6.81
CA SER A 21 -14.40 17.68 -5.84
C SER A 21 -14.11 16.77 -4.64
N ASN A 22 -14.77 15.61 -4.56
CA ASN A 22 -14.60 14.63 -3.49
C ASN A 22 -13.43 13.70 -3.77
N THR A 23 -12.58 13.51 -2.76
CA THR A 23 -11.50 12.51 -2.76
C THR A 23 -12.08 11.11 -2.97
N PRO A 24 -11.66 10.37 -4.02
CA PRO A 24 -12.09 9.00 -4.28
C PRO A 24 -11.83 8.09 -3.10
N LEU A 25 -12.73 7.15 -2.88
CA LEU A 25 -12.69 6.33 -1.69
C LEU A 25 -11.48 5.41 -1.61
N VAL A 26 -10.95 4.99 -2.76
CA VAL A 26 -9.73 4.18 -2.84
C VAL A 26 -8.57 4.80 -2.06
N ILE A 27 -8.50 6.13 -1.99
CA ILE A 27 -7.43 6.87 -1.29
C ILE A 27 -7.45 6.57 0.21
N SER A 28 -8.62 6.65 0.84
CA SER A 28 -8.75 6.40 2.28
C SER A 28 -8.55 4.93 2.63
N VAL A 29 -8.96 4.03 1.74
CA VAL A 29 -8.72 2.59 1.88
C VAL A 29 -7.23 2.30 1.83
N LEU A 30 -6.53 2.76 0.80
CA LEU A 30 -5.09 2.56 0.67
C LEU A 30 -4.32 3.17 1.84
N ALA A 31 -4.69 4.37 2.28
CA ALA A 31 -4.08 4.98 3.45
C ALA A 31 -4.20 4.08 4.69
N SER A 32 -5.40 3.56 4.95
CA SER A 32 -5.65 2.63 6.05
C SER A 32 -4.83 1.33 5.92
N LEU A 33 -4.78 0.73 4.72
CA LEU A 33 -4.01 -0.49 4.47
C LEU A 33 -2.51 -0.29 4.74
N ILE A 34 -1.94 0.79 4.21
CA ILE A 34 -0.53 1.11 4.36
C ILE A 34 -0.21 1.47 5.82
N GLN A 35 -1.08 2.23 6.50
CA GLN A 35 -0.92 2.53 7.92
C GLN A 35 -0.92 1.26 8.79
N ARG A 36 -1.84 0.33 8.54
CA ARG A 36 -1.87 -0.97 9.25
C ARG A 36 -0.61 -1.79 8.97
N SER A 37 -0.11 -1.79 7.73
CA SER A 37 1.14 -2.46 7.37
C SER A 37 2.33 -1.87 8.14
N LEU A 38 2.41 -0.54 8.23
CA LEU A 38 3.44 0.18 8.99
C LEU A 38 3.42 -0.22 10.48
N VAL A 39 2.26 -0.16 11.13
CA VAL A 39 2.11 -0.55 12.55
C VAL A 39 2.46 -2.02 12.78
N ARG A 40 2.09 -2.91 11.84
CA ARG A 40 2.45 -4.33 11.91
C ARG A 40 3.97 -4.53 11.80
N ASN A 41 4.62 -3.79 10.90
CA ASN A 41 6.07 -3.89 10.69
C ASN A 41 6.89 -3.35 11.88
N GLU A 42 6.37 -2.35 12.60
CA GLU A 42 6.99 -1.84 13.82
C GLU A 42 6.99 -2.88 14.96
N ARG A 43 5.91 -3.67 15.07
CA ARG A 43 5.75 -4.69 16.13
C ARG A 43 6.63 -5.93 15.92
N ILE A 44 6.97 -6.26 14.67
CA ILE A 44 7.69 -7.51 14.33
C ILE A 44 9.18 -7.47 14.75
N GLY A 45 9.68 -6.36 15.31
CA GLY A 45 11.05 -6.27 15.82
C GLY A 45 12.10 -6.23 14.69
N ARG A 46 13.23 -5.56 14.97
CA ARG A 46 14.32 -5.36 14.00
C ARG A 46 15.14 -6.65 13.82
N PHE A 47 14.57 -7.72 13.26
CA PHE A 47 15.42 -8.75 12.67
C PHE A 47 16.10 -8.13 11.46
N MET A 48 17.33 -7.67 11.66
CA MET A 48 18.15 -6.97 10.68
C MET A 48 18.72 -7.98 9.69
N SER A 49 17.90 -8.39 8.72
CA SER A 49 18.48 -8.85 7.45
C SER A 49 19.13 -7.64 6.77
N ARG A 50 20.30 -7.83 6.18
CA ARG A 50 21.06 -6.77 5.52
C ARG A 50 20.32 -6.27 4.28
N ARG A 51 19.38 -5.33 4.46
CA ARG A 51 18.63 -4.70 3.37
C ARG A 51 19.55 -4.34 2.22
N SER A 52 19.25 -4.92 1.06
CA SER A 52 19.84 -4.56 -0.24
C SER A 52 19.94 -3.04 -0.39
N ARG A 53 21.14 -2.55 -0.78
CA ARG A 53 21.42 -1.12 -1.02
C ARG A 53 20.43 -0.50 -2.00
N TYR A 54 19.95 -1.28 -2.96
CA TYR A 54 18.98 -0.83 -3.97
C TYR A 54 17.63 -0.44 -3.35
N THR A 55 17.19 -1.14 -2.31
CA THR A 55 15.90 -0.83 -1.64
C THR A 55 15.98 0.36 -0.68
N ARG A 56 17.19 0.86 -0.37
CA ARG A 56 17.39 2.04 0.48
C ARG A 56 17.16 3.35 -0.26
N ILE A 57 17.00 3.30 -1.59
CA ILE A 57 16.68 4.49 -2.39
C ILE A 57 15.38 5.17 -1.94
N PHE A 58 14.45 4.37 -1.38
CA PHE A 58 13.20 4.87 -0.81
C PHE A 58 13.34 5.45 0.60
N ASP A 59 14.45 5.24 1.31
CA ASP A 59 14.60 5.74 2.67
C ASP A 59 14.83 7.27 2.64
N SER A 60 14.02 8.01 3.40
CA SER A 60 14.19 9.45 3.60
C SER A 60 15.19 9.72 4.73
N HIS A 61 15.88 10.87 4.65
CA HIS A 61 16.77 11.32 5.72
C HIS A 61 16.02 11.52 7.04
N GLU A 62 14.84 12.12 6.97
CA GLU A 62 13.92 12.34 8.08
C GLU A 62 12.53 11.78 7.75
N THR A 63 11.76 11.40 8.77
CA THR A 63 10.35 11.02 8.62
C THR A 63 9.51 12.26 8.36
N PRO A 64 8.81 12.38 7.22
CA PRO A 64 7.96 13.53 6.96
C PRO A 64 6.87 13.67 8.03
N ASP A 65 6.66 14.90 8.53
CA ASP A 65 5.57 15.26 9.45
C ASP A 65 4.24 15.40 8.67
N MET A 66 3.82 14.30 8.05
CA MET A 66 2.60 14.22 7.27
C MET A 66 2.06 12.79 7.30
N THR A 67 0.78 12.65 7.64
CA THR A 67 0.11 11.34 7.64
C THR A 67 0.04 10.76 6.23
N ILE A 68 -0.06 9.43 6.13
CA ILE A 68 -0.22 8.74 4.83
C ILE A 68 -1.50 9.21 4.12
N GLN A 69 -2.59 9.41 4.87
CA GLN A 69 -3.86 9.93 4.35
C GLN A 69 -3.68 11.29 3.69
N SER A 70 -3.12 12.26 4.45
CA SER A 70 -2.91 13.63 3.96
C SER A 70 -1.96 13.66 2.76
N TYR A 71 -0.95 12.78 2.73
CA TYR A 71 -0.03 12.69 1.60
C TYR A 71 -0.72 12.17 0.32
N LEU A 72 -1.54 11.12 0.43
CA LEU A 72 -2.29 10.60 -0.71
C LEU A 72 -3.35 11.59 -1.21
N GLU A 73 -4.04 12.29 -0.30
CA GLU A 73 -4.96 13.37 -0.64
C GLU A 73 -4.26 14.53 -1.35
N ARG A 74 -3.06 14.91 -0.90
CA ARG A 74 -2.22 15.89 -1.58
C ARG A 74 -1.89 15.44 -3.00
N ILE A 75 -1.46 14.19 -3.18
CA ILE A 75 -1.15 13.65 -4.51
C ILE A 75 -2.38 13.73 -5.42
N PHE A 76 -3.54 13.26 -4.94
CA PHE A 76 -4.79 13.33 -5.70
C PHE A 76 -5.21 14.76 -6.04
N LYS A 77 -5.13 15.67 -5.08
CA LYS A 77 -5.53 17.07 -5.25
C LYS A 77 -4.80 17.74 -6.42
N TYR A 78 -3.50 17.49 -6.55
CA TYR A 78 -2.67 18.12 -7.57
C TYR A 78 -2.57 17.33 -8.88
N THR A 79 -2.53 15.99 -8.82
CA THR A 79 -2.40 15.17 -10.03
C THR A 79 -3.73 14.85 -10.70
N LYS A 80 -4.82 14.79 -9.92
CA LYS A 80 -6.14 14.31 -10.40
C LYS A 80 -6.06 12.93 -11.07
N ALA A 81 -5.09 12.10 -10.67
CA ALA A 81 -4.94 10.74 -11.16
C ALA A 81 -6.23 9.95 -10.94
N GLY A 82 -6.64 9.16 -11.92
CA GLY A 82 -7.84 8.35 -11.84
C GLY A 82 -7.79 7.31 -10.70
N PRO A 83 -8.92 6.90 -10.11
CA PRO A 83 -8.95 5.89 -9.05
C PRO A 83 -8.28 4.56 -9.43
N SER A 84 -8.33 4.17 -10.70
CA SER A 84 -7.63 3.00 -11.26
C SER A 84 -6.11 3.06 -11.07
N VAL A 85 -5.51 4.26 -11.16
CA VAL A 85 -4.08 4.48 -10.92
C VAL A 85 -3.69 4.06 -9.51
N TYR A 86 -4.52 4.39 -8.53
CA TYR A 86 -4.27 4.03 -7.13
C TYR A 86 -4.37 2.52 -6.90
N VAL A 87 -5.32 1.85 -7.55
CA VAL A 87 -5.42 0.38 -7.51
C VAL A 87 -4.16 -0.25 -8.11
N VAL A 88 -3.72 0.21 -9.28
CA VAL A 88 -2.51 -0.29 -9.94
C VAL A 88 -1.25 0.00 -9.10
N ALA A 89 -1.15 1.18 -8.50
CA ALA A 89 -0.07 1.52 -7.58
C ALA A 89 -0.03 0.56 -6.38
N TYR A 90 -1.19 0.16 -5.85
CA TYR A 90 -1.26 -0.82 -4.78
C TYR A 90 -0.83 -2.22 -5.23
N VAL A 91 -1.20 -2.65 -6.44
CA VAL A 91 -0.67 -3.89 -7.06
C VAL A 91 0.87 -3.84 -7.13
N TYR A 92 1.43 -2.70 -7.51
CA TYR A 92 2.87 -2.51 -7.60
C TYR A 92 3.56 -2.57 -6.23
N ILE A 93 3.01 -1.94 -5.20
CA ILE A 93 3.54 -2.01 -3.82
C ILE A 93 3.57 -3.45 -3.32
N ASP A 94 2.48 -4.19 -3.52
CA ASP A 94 2.36 -5.57 -3.06
C ASP A 94 3.32 -6.51 -3.80
N ARG A 95 3.40 -6.41 -5.14
CA ARG A 95 4.39 -7.14 -5.95
C ARG A 95 5.83 -6.81 -5.50
N PHE A 96 6.13 -5.54 -5.26
CA PHE A 96 7.44 -5.10 -4.79
C PHE A 96 7.80 -5.68 -3.42
N CYS A 97 6.87 -5.65 -2.46
CA CYS A 97 7.12 -6.20 -1.13
C CYS A 97 7.32 -7.73 -1.16
N ARG A 98 6.64 -8.44 -2.07
CA ARG A 98 6.84 -9.88 -2.27
C ARG A 98 8.18 -10.21 -2.93
N SER A 99 8.64 -9.39 -3.88
CA SER A 99 9.92 -9.61 -4.57
C SER A 99 11.13 -9.17 -3.73
N GLN A 100 10.93 -8.27 -2.77
CA GLN A 100 11.96 -7.75 -1.87
C GLN A 100 11.63 -8.10 -0.40
N PRO A 101 11.81 -9.36 0.04
CA PRO A 101 11.41 -9.80 1.40
C PRO A 101 12.14 -9.08 2.54
N GLU A 102 13.30 -8.47 2.25
CA GLU A 102 14.03 -7.65 3.21
C GLU A 102 13.48 -6.22 3.35
N PHE A 103 12.68 -5.77 2.38
CA PHE A 103 12.09 -4.44 2.41
C PHE A 103 10.85 -4.45 3.31
N ARG A 104 10.84 -3.55 4.30
CA ARG A 104 9.68 -3.31 5.16
C ARG A 104 9.25 -1.87 5.05
N ILE A 105 7.95 -1.64 4.82
CA ILE A 105 7.36 -0.31 4.84
C ILE A 105 7.44 0.25 6.26
N ASN A 106 7.97 1.46 6.40
CA ASN A 106 8.11 2.20 7.65
C ASN A 106 7.98 3.71 7.39
N GLY A 107 7.94 4.52 8.45
CA GLY A 107 7.73 5.97 8.35
C GLY A 107 8.79 6.72 7.53
N ARG A 108 10.00 6.16 7.34
CA ARG A 108 11.06 6.81 6.56
C ARG A 108 10.94 6.56 5.06
N ASN A 109 10.33 5.44 4.65
CA ASN A 109 10.29 5.04 3.24
C ASN A 109 8.93 5.11 2.59
N VAL A 110 7.85 5.14 3.38
CA VAL A 110 6.49 5.03 2.86
C VAL A 110 6.12 6.16 1.90
N HIS A 111 6.45 7.42 2.21
CA HIS A 111 6.11 8.55 1.33
C HIS A 111 6.81 8.47 -0.02
N ARG A 112 8.12 8.19 -0.03
CA ARG A 112 8.91 8.03 -1.26
C ARG A 112 8.42 6.83 -2.08
N LEU A 113 8.06 5.72 -1.43
CA LEU A 113 7.49 4.56 -2.12
C LEU A 113 6.16 4.95 -2.78
N LEU A 114 5.24 5.58 -2.05
CA LEU A 114 3.90 5.95 -2.53
C LEU A 114 3.94 6.88 -3.74
N ILE A 115 4.69 7.99 -3.67
CA ILE A 115 4.77 8.93 -4.80
C ILE A 115 5.37 8.25 -6.04
N THR A 116 6.36 7.38 -5.85
CA THR A 116 7.00 6.65 -6.94
C THR A 116 6.03 5.67 -7.59
N THR A 117 5.35 4.84 -6.80
CA THR A 117 4.42 3.83 -7.33
C THR A 117 3.21 4.46 -8.01
N ILE A 118 2.69 5.58 -7.48
CA ILE A 118 1.55 6.30 -8.07
C ILE A 118 1.97 6.99 -9.36
N MET A 119 3.14 7.63 -9.39
CA MET A 119 3.65 8.23 -10.63
C MET A 119 3.85 7.18 -11.73
N VAL A 120 4.51 6.06 -11.41
CA VAL A 120 4.75 5.01 -12.41
C VAL A 120 3.43 4.38 -12.87
N ALA A 121 2.46 4.18 -11.97
CA ALA A 121 1.13 3.71 -12.34
C ALA A 121 0.38 4.71 -13.24
N SER A 122 0.44 6.01 -12.93
CA SER A 122 -0.20 7.07 -13.75
C SER A 122 0.37 7.05 -15.16
N LYS A 123 1.70 7.00 -15.30
CA LYS A 123 2.36 6.89 -16.61
C LYS A 123 2.01 5.62 -17.40
N TYR A 124 1.69 4.53 -16.71
CA TYR A 124 1.38 3.26 -17.35
C TYR A 124 -0.11 3.13 -17.74
N VAL A 125 -1.00 3.71 -16.93
CA VAL A 125 -2.46 3.54 -17.06
C VAL A 125 -3.11 4.68 -17.83
N GLU A 126 -2.60 5.91 -17.71
CA GLU A 126 -3.22 7.10 -18.29
C GLU A 126 -2.50 7.53 -19.57
N ASP A 127 -3.26 7.79 -20.64
CA ASP A 127 -2.74 8.30 -21.91
C ASP A 127 -2.08 9.68 -21.75
N MET A 128 -2.64 10.51 -20.87
CA MET A 128 -2.16 11.85 -20.55
C MET A 128 -1.64 11.86 -19.11
N ASN A 129 -0.32 12.03 -18.93
CA ASN A 129 0.32 12.04 -17.62
C ASN A 129 1.31 13.20 -17.46
N TYR A 130 1.65 13.50 -16.21
CA TYR A 130 2.59 14.57 -15.89
C TYR A 130 4.05 14.12 -15.94
N ARG A 131 4.94 15.08 -16.23
CA ARG A 131 6.40 14.88 -16.14
C ARG A 131 6.85 14.64 -14.70
N ASN A 132 7.99 13.96 -14.53
CA ASN A 132 8.59 13.71 -13.21
C ASN A 132 8.82 14.98 -12.39
N SER A 133 9.15 16.10 -13.03
CA SER A 133 9.34 17.37 -12.33
C SER A 133 8.08 17.85 -11.62
N TYR A 134 6.90 17.54 -12.17
CA TYR A 134 5.63 17.84 -11.53
C TYR A 134 5.38 16.91 -10.33
N PHE A 135 5.53 15.60 -10.51
CA PHE A 135 5.41 14.63 -9.41
C PHE A 135 6.41 14.88 -8.29
N ALA A 136 7.63 15.33 -8.61
CA ALA A 136 8.64 15.73 -7.63
C ALA A 136 8.15 16.90 -6.76
N ARG A 137 7.58 17.95 -7.38
CA ARG A 137 7.00 19.10 -6.66
C ARG A 137 5.82 18.68 -5.79
N VAL A 138 4.93 17.83 -6.31
CA VAL A 138 3.80 17.29 -5.54
C VAL A 138 4.29 16.46 -4.36
N GLY A 139 5.30 15.62 -4.57
CA GLY A 139 5.88 14.73 -3.56
C GLY A 139 6.79 15.42 -2.53
N GLY A 140 7.19 16.67 -2.79
CA GLY A 140 8.08 17.44 -1.91
C GLY A 140 9.55 17.02 -2.01
N ILE A 141 9.99 16.51 -3.17
CA ILE A 141 11.37 16.07 -3.42
C ILE A 141 11.93 16.73 -4.68
N THR A 142 13.24 16.65 -4.87
CA THR A 142 13.87 17.19 -6.08
C THR A 142 13.53 16.34 -7.30
N THR A 143 13.56 16.94 -8.50
CA THR A 143 13.35 16.19 -9.74
C THR A 143 14.41 15.10 -9.93
N LYS A 144 15.65 15.36 -9.51
CA LYS A 144 16.74 14.36 -9.56
C LYS A 144 16.44 13.14 -8.69
N GLU A 145 15.92 13.36 -7.48
CA GLU A 145 15.47 12.25 -6.61
C GLU A 145 14.31 11.49 -7.23
N MET A 146 13.29 12.19 -7.75
CA MET A 146 12.15 11.53 -8.41
C MET A 146 12.59 10.67 -9.59
N ASN A 147 13.49 11.16 -10.44
CA ASN A 147 14.06 10.39 -11.55
C ASN A 147 14.82 9.15 -11.07
N SER A 148 15.59 9.29 -9.98
CA SER A 148 16.36 8.17 -9.41
C SER A 148 15.43 7.11 -8.82
N LEU A 149 14.38 7.55 -8.11
CA LEU A 149 13.35 6.68 -7.54
C LEU A 149 12.59 5.93 -8.63
N GLU A 150 12.20 6.61 -9.72
CA GLU A 150 11.55 5.97 -10.87
C GLU A 150 12.40 4.83 -11.42
N LEU A 151 13.64 5.16 -11.79
CA LEU A 151 14.54 4.22 -12.43
C LEU A 151 14.83 3.04 -11.49
N GLY A 152 15.14 3.32 -10.23
CA GLY A 152 15.38 2.30 -9.21
C GLY A 152 14.18 1.38 -9.01
N PHE A 153 12.96 1.93 -8.97
CA PHE A 153 11.74 1.16 -8.84
C PHE A 153 11.51 0.24 -10.04
N LEU A 154 11.68 0.75 -11.27
CA LEU A 154 11.52 -0.03 -12.50
C LEU A 154 12.50 -1.21 -12.56
N PHE A 155 13.77 -1.00 -12.19
CA PHE A 155 14.75 -2.08 -12.10
C PHE A 155 14.40 -3.10 -11.02
N LEU A 156 14.00 -2.66 -9.83
CA LEU A 156 13.59 -3.57 -8.75
C LEU A 156 12.34 -4.40 -9.10
N MET A 157 11.51 -3.88 -10.00
CA MET A 157 10.33 -4.57 -10.54
C MET A 157 10.63 -5.41 -11.79
N ASN A 158 11.89 -5.45 -12.26
CA ASN A 158 12.28 -6.06 -13.54
C ASN A 158 11.39 -5.60 -14.71
N PHE A 159 10.94 -4.34 -14.68
CA PHE A 159 10.02 -3.74 -15.66
C PHE A 159 8.67 -4.48 -15.82
N LYS A 160 8.27 -5.33 -14.87
CA LYS A 160 7.01 -6.10 -14.91
C LYS A 160 5.81 -5.25 -14.45
N MET A 161 5.50 -4.20 -15.23
CA MET A 161 4.46 -3.22 -14.91
C MET A 161 3.06 -3.60 -15.41
N HIS A 162 2.96 -4.59 -16.30
CA HIS A 162 1.66 -5.02 -16.82
C HIS A 162 0.76 -5.60 -15.71
N VAL A 163 -0.47 -5.08 -15.64
CA VAL A 163 -1.56 -5.57 -14.80
C VAL A 163 -2.70 -5.92 -15.73
N ASN A 164 -3.03 -7.20 -15.85
CA ASN A 164 -4.17 -7.64 -16.64
C ASN A 164 -5.48 -7.37 -15.89
N LEU A 165 -6.60 -7.47 -16.62
CA LEU A 165 -7.91 -7.18 -16.07
C LEU A 165 -8.28 -8.07 -14.88
N SER A 166 -7.98 -9.37 -14.95
CA SER A 166 -8.33 -10.30 -13.86
C SER A 166 -7.58 -10.00 -12.56
N VAL A 167 -6.30 -9.60 -12.64
CA VAL A 167 -5.54 -9.13 -11.48
C VAL A 167 -6.14 -7.82 -10.99
N PHE A 168 -6.41 -6.85 -11.88
CA PHE A 168 -7.00 -5.57 -11.48
C PHE A 168 -8.33 -5.75 -10.73
N GLU A 169 -9.24 -6.55 -11.28
CA GLU A 169 -10.54 -6.86 -10.67
C GLU A 169 -10.37 -7.57 -9.32
N SER A 170 -9.43 -8.52 -9.21
CA SER A 170 -9.13 -9.20 -7.95
C SER A 170 -8.70 -8.22 -6.85
N TYR A 171 -7.86 -7.24 -7.18
CA TYR A 171 -7.46 -6.20 -6.23
C TYR A 171 -8.61 -5.23 -5.93
N CYS A 172 -9.46 -4.88 -6.89
CA CYS A 172 -10.67 -4.10 -6.62
C CYS A 172 -11.57 -4.81 -5.60
N CYS A 173 -11.87 -6.10 -5.83
CA CYS A 173 -12.65 -6.91 -4.90
C CYS A 173 -11.98 -7.01 -3.52
N HIS A 174 -10.65 -7.11 -3.46
CA HIS A 174 -9.93 -7.10 -2.19
C HIS A 174 -10.12 -5.77 -1.45
N LEU A 175 -9.95 -4.63 -2.13
CA LEU A 175 -10.16 -3.30 -1.55
C LEU A 175 -11.62 -3.08 -1.10
N GLU A 176 -12.60 -3.55 -1.88
CA GLU A 176 -14.02 -3.51 -1.51
C GLU A 176 -14.33 -4.33 -0.24
N ARG A 177 -13.67 -5.48 -0.06
CA ARG A 177 -13.80 -6.25 1.19
C ARG A 177 -13.22 -5.50 2.36
N GLU A 178 -12.05 -4.89 2.21
CA GLU A 178 -11.42 -4.09 3.27
C GLU A 178 -12.31 -2.90 3.71
N VAL A 179 -13.06 -2.33 2.76
CA VAL A 179 -14.12 -1.34 3.01
C VAL A 179 -15.32 -1.93 3.77
N SER A 180 -15.85 -3.05 3.29
CA SER A 180 -17.07 -3.69 3.83
C SER A 180 -16.91 -4.14 5.29
N ILE A 181 -15.67 -4.45 5.66
CA ILE A 181 -15.34 -5.15 6.90
C ILE A 181 -15.05 -4.18 8.05
N GLY A 182 -14.80 -2.89 7.80
CA GLY A 182 -14.33 -2.01 8.88
C GLY A 182 -13.04 -2.55 9.52
N GLY A 183 -11.99 -2.75 8.72
CA GLY A 183 -10.63 -2.78 9.25
C GLY A 183 -10.14 -3.97 10.09
N GLY A 184 -10.79 -5.15 10.15
CA GLY A 184 -10.31 -6.22 11.05
C GLY A 184 -10.72 -7.68 10.80
N TYR A 185 -10.43 -8.32 9.64
CA TYR A 185 -10.82 -9.74 9.47
C TYR A 185 -9.73 -10.78 9.15
N HIS A 186 -8.44 -10.46 9.20
CA HIS A 186 -7.41 -11.50 9.08
C HIS A 186 -6.38 -11.55 10.21
N ILE A 187 -6.26 -10.51 11.03
CA ILE A 187 -5.45 -10.59 12.26
C ILE A 187 -6.24 -11.32 13.34
N GLU A 188 -7.53 -11.04 13.51
CA GLU A 188 -8.32 -11.63 14.59
C GLU A 188 -8.65 -13.11 14.36
N LYS A 189 -8.90 -13.57 13.12
CA LYS A 189 -9.06 -15.00 12.85
C LYS A 189 -7.78 -15.78 13.07
N THR A 190 -6.62 -15.23 12.67
CA THR A 190 -5.34 -15.89 12.89
C THR A 190 -4.93 -15.87 14.36
N LEU A 191 -5.21 -14.79 15.09
CA LEU A 191 -4.96 -14.68 16.53
C LEU A 191 -5.92 -15.57 17.35
N ARG A 192 -7.23 -15.59 17.05
CA ARG A 192 -8.18 -16.50 17.70
C ARG A 192 -7.88 -17.96 17.41
N CYS A 193 -7.54 -18.32 16.16
CA CYS A 193 -7.07 -19.67 15.86
C CYS A 193 -5.77 -20.00 16.61
N ALA A 194 -4.83 -19.06 16.73
CA ALA A 194 -3.60 -19.27 17.50
C ALA A 194 -3.86 -19.41 19.01
N GLU A 195 -4.79 -18.64 19.57
CA GLU A 195 -5.22 -18.70 20.98
C GLU A 195 -5.96 -20.00 21.30
N GLU A 196 -6.84 -20.47 20.39
CA GLU A 196 -7.55 -21.76 20.52
C GLU A 196 -6.63 -22.97 20.38
N ILE A 197 -5.57 -22.89 19.57
CA ILE A 197 -4.56 -23.96 19.48
C ILE A 197 -3.74 -24.00 20.78
N LYS A 198 -3.40 -22.83 21.35
CA LYS A 198 -2.61 -22.72 22.56
C LYS A 198 -3.37 -23.19 23.81
N SER A 199 -4.68 -22.90 23.90
CA SER A 199 -5.52 -23.41 25.01
C SER A 199 -5.67 -24.93 24.95
N ARG A 200 -5.90 -25.50 23.76
CA ARG A 200 -6.00 -26.96 23.57
C ARG A 200 -4.72 -27.72 23.92
N GLN A 201 -3.55 -27.16 23.58
CA GLN A 201 -2.26 -27.77 23.97
C GLN A 201 -2.04 -27.71 25.49
N THR A 202 -2.42 -26.62 26.13
CA THR A 202 -2.23 -26.43 27.59
C THR A 202 -3.13 -27.38 28.39
N ASP A 203 -4.36 -27.62 27.95
CA ASP A 203 -5.27 -28.57 28.60
C ASP A 203 -4.84 -30.03 28.39
N GLN A 204 -4.27 -30.36 27.23
CA GLN A 204 -3.76 -31.70 26.94
C GLN A 204 -2.50 -32.03 27.78
N ASP A 205 -1.61 -31.06 27.99
CA ASP A 205 -0.45 -31.21 28.88
C ASP A 205 -0.86 -31.31 30.36
N ARG A 206 -1.94 -30.64 30.76
CA ARG A 206 -2.47 -30.68 32.12
C ARG A 206 -3.14 -32.02 32.44
N PHE A 207 -3.86 -32.60 31.49
CA PHE A 207 -4.51 -33.91 31.65
C PHE A 207 -3.49 -35.05 31.72
N THR A 208 -2.44 -34.97 30.89
CA THR A 208 -1.38 -35.99 30.85
C THR A 208 -0.54 -36.02 32.15
N ARG A 209 -0.43 -34.89 32.86
CA ARG A 209 0.25 -34.79 34.16
C ARG A 209 -0.56 -35.27 35.36
N ILE A 210 -1.86 -35.47 35.22
CA ILE A 210 -2.74 -35.94 36.31
C ILE A 210 -2.94 -37.47 36.24
N THR A 211 -2.61 -38.10 35.12
CA THR A 211 -2.82 -39.54 34.87
C THR A 211 -1.52 -40.37 34.99
N LEU A 212 -0.43 -39.76 35.47
CA LEU A 212 0.84 -40.41 35.85
C LEU A 212 1.12 -40.11 37.33
#